data_AF-J0KKH8-F1
#
_entry.id   AF-J0KKH8-F1
#
_cell.length_a   1.000
_cell.length_b   1.000
_cell.length_c   1.000
_cell.angle_alpha   90.00
_cell.angle_beta   90.00
_cell.angle_gamma   90.00
#
_symmetry.space_group_name_H-M   'P 1'
#
loop_
_entity.id
_entity.type
_entity.pdbx_description
1 polymer ?
#
loop_
_entity_poly.entity_id
_entity_poly.type
_entity_poly.pdbx_seq_one_letter_code
_entity_poly.pdbx_strand_id
1 'polypeptide(L)'
;MLKRISIQHLTLGMYVHDFCGSWMDHPFWRAKFVLKEPKDLARIKAASIKEVWIDTSKGLDVAAGVRSVSREEADFQVETDFGMLDKLPPLQVDPPSPPSPPPAPRRARGRAAASMHSELQAAASICGEAKQAMVSMFSEARMGKAVNAESARSLVEEISDSVTRNPGALISLARLKTADDYTYMHSVAVCALMVALARQINLNEEHRRVAGMAGLLHDLGKAAIPLTVLNKPGKLTDEEFAVVQSHPVRGYLMLQEGGSVEDAVLDACRHHHEKMDGSGYPDKLKGDEISLIARMTAICDVYDAITSDRPYKR
;
A
#
# COMPACT_ATOMS: atom_id res chain seq x y z
N MET A 1 -33.37 5.91 1.44
CA MET A 1 -32.71 6.59 0.30
C MET A 1 -31.31 6.99 0.76
N LEU A 2 -30.31 7.00 -0.12
CA LEU A 2 -28.95 7.36 0.25
C LEU A 2 -28.72 8.86 0.10
N LYS A 3 -28.15 9.49 1.13
CA LYS A 3 -27.78 10.91 1.10
C LYS A 3 -26.35 11.09 1.56
N ARG A 4 -25.57 11.89 0.83
CA ARG A 4 -24.25 12.35 1.26
C ARG A 4 -24.39 13.59 2.11
N ILE A 5 -23.83 13.55 3.32
CA ILE A 5 -23.95 14.61 4.32
C ILE A 5 -22.58 14.91 4.92
N SER A 6 -22.35 16.14 5.36
CA SER A 6 -21.17 16.48 6.15
C SER A 6 -21.20 15.79 7.51
N ILE A 7 -20.06 15.31 8.00
CA ILE A 7 -19.94 14.64 9.31
C ILE A 7 -20.38 15.52 10.49
N GLN A 8 -20.39 16.85 10.29
CA GLN A 8 -20.86 17.80 11.30
C GLN A 8 -22.35 17.62 11.62
N HIS A 9 -23.12 17.12 10.64
CA HIS A 9 -24.56 16.87 10.76
C HIS A 9 -24.90 15.44 11.20
N LEU A 10 -23.89 14.61 11.46
CA LEU A 10 -24.10 13.25 11.97
C LEU A 10 -24.60 13.30 13.41
N THR A 11 -25.66 12.54 13.70
CA THR A 11 -26.25 12.40 15.04
C THR A 11 -26.48 10.92 15.38
N LEU A 12 -26.67 10.64 16.68
CA LEU A 12 -27.04 9.30 17.15
C LEU A 12 -28.40 8.89 16.56
N GLY A 13 -28.52 7.63 16.16
CA GLY A 13 -29.71 7.06 15.52
C GLY A 13 -29.70 7.12 13.99
N MET A 14 -28.72 7.78 13.36
CA MET A 14 -28.51 7.71 11.91
C MET A 14 -27.92 6.37 11.50
N TYR A 15 -28.35 5.84 10.35
CA TYR A 15 -27.74 4.65 9.76
C TYR A 15 -26.60 5.09 8.85
N VAL A 16 -25.36 4.88 9.28
CA VAL A 16 -24.19 5.10 8.44
C VAL A 16 -24.12 3.96 7.44
N HIS A 17 -24.35 4.31 6.18
CA HIS A 17 -24.26 3.39 5.05
C HIS A 17 -22.84 3.28 4.52
N ASP A 18 -22.11 4.41 4.52
CA ASP A 18 -20.72 4.43 4.09
C ASP A 18 -19.98 5.72 4.48
N PHE A 19 -18.66 5.73 4.39
CA PHE A 19 -17.83 6.91 4.60
C PHE A 19 -17.10 7.34 3.31
N CYS A 20 -16.85 8.64 3.15
CA CYS A 20 -16.15 9.18 1.98
C CYS A 20 -14.64 9.35 2.29
N GLY A 21 -13.78 8.48 1.76
CA GLY A 21 -12.30 8.48 1.94
C GLY A 21 -11.64 7.24 1.30
N SER A 22 -10.32 7.22 1.02
CA SER A 22 -9.65 6.16 0.22
C SER A 22 -10.09 4.78 0.70
N TRP A 23 -10.16 3.77 -0.18
CA TRP A 23 -10.26 2.39 0.30
C TRP A 23 -9.10 2.01 1.25
N MET A 24 -7.98 2.75 1.14
CA MET A 24 -6.82 2.72 2.04
C MET A 24 -6.97 3.55 3.34
N ASP A 25 -8.05 4.33 3.49
CA ASP A 25 -8.28 5.29 4.59
C ASP A 25 -9.37 4.88 5.60
N HIS A 26 -9.98 3.69 5.50
CA HIS A 26 -11.07 3.31 6.43
C HIS A 26 -10.72 2.26 7.50
N PRO A 27 -10.91 2.56 8.81
CA PRO A 27 -10.62 1.68 9.94
C PRO A 27 -11.84 0.91 10.49
N PHE A 28 -12.88 0.61 9.69
CA PHE A 28 -14.09 -0.08 10.19
C PHE A 28 -14.32 -1.44 9.54
N TRP A 29 -14.31 -2.48 10.38
CA TRP A 29 -14.71 -3.85 10.05
C TRP A 29 -16.21 -4.01 9.73
N ARG A 30 -17.00 -2.93 9.79
CA ARG A 30 -18.42 -2.90 9.39
C ARG A 30 -18.68 -1.68 8.53
N ALA A 31 -18.97 -1.91 7.26
CA ALA A 31 -19.32 -0.86 6.30
C ALA A 31 -20.67 -0.19 6.60
N LYS A 32 -21.57 -0.87 7.34
CA LYS A 32 -22.97 -0.46 7.50
C LYS A 32 -23.43 -0.69 8.94
N PHE A 33 -23.81 0.37 9.66
CA PHE A 33 -24.27 0.26 11.04
C PHE A 33 -25.13 1.44 11.48
N VAL A 34 -25.95 1.24 12.52
CA VAL A 34 -26.69 2.33 13.18
C VAL A 34 -25.79 2.97 14.23
N LEU A 35 -25.70 4.30 14.23
CA LEU A 35 -24.91 5.05 15.20
C LEU A 35 -25.60 5.07 16.57
N LYS A 36 -25.30 4.09 17.43
CA LYS A 36 -25.96 3.95 18.75
C LYS A 36 -25.14 4.49 19.91
N GLU A 37 -23.81 4.47 19.80
CA GLU A 37 -22.93 4.84 20.89
C GLU A 37 -22.34 6.27 20.73
N PRO A 38 -22.40 7.12 21.77
CA PRO A 38 -21.78 8.45 21.74
C PRO A 38 -20.27 8.42 21.46
N LYS A 39 -19.59 7.33 21.85
CA LYS A 39 -18.15 7.12 21.61
C LYS A 39 -17.84 6.99 20.12
N ASP A 40 -18.71 6.33 19.35
CA ASP A 40 -18.54 6.16 17.91
C ASP A 40 -18.80 7.48 17.16
N LEU A 41 -19.78 8.27 17.61
CA LEU A 41 -20.01 9.61 17.05
C LEU A 41 -18.81 10.54 17.28
N ALA A 42 -18.22 10.52 18.49
CA ALA A 42 -17.02 11.31 18.80
C ALA A 42 -15.82 10.89 17.94
N ARG A 43 -15.62 9.58 17.72
CA ARG A 43 -14.59 9.04 16.84
C ARG A 43 -14.76 9.50 15.40
N ILE A 44 -15.98 9.47 14.87
CA ILE A 44 -16.25 9.89 13.49
C ILE A 44 -16.01 11.40 13.31
N LYS A 45 -16.39 12.22 14.29
CA LYS A 45 -16.14 13.67 14.25
C LYS A 45 -14.67 14.06 14.44
N ALA A 46 -13.87 13.20 15.06
CA ALA A 46 -12.43 13.40 15.23
C ALA A 46 -11.59 12.89 14.04
N ALA A 47 -12.18 12.09 13.14
CA ALA A 47 -11.52 11.60 11.94
C ALA A 47 -11.42 12.69 10.85
N SER A 48 -10.44 12.59 9.96
CA SER A 48 -10.28 13.54 8.82
C SER A 48 -11.31 13.35 7.70
N ILE A 49 -12.37 12.57 7.95
CA ILE A 49 -13.45 12.30 7.01
C ILE A 49 -14.37 13.51 7.01
N LYS A 50 -14.56 14.16 5.86
CA LYS A 50 -15.41 15.35 5.77
C LYS A 50 -16.88 15.00 5.55
N GLU A 51 -17.16 13.85 4.93
CA GLU A 51 -18.49 13.47 4.48
C GLU A 51 -18.78 11.98 4.64
N VAL A 52 -20.06 11.66 4.79
CA VAL A 52 -20.56 10.32 5.08
C VAL A 52 -21.88 10.09 4.35
N TRP A 53 -22.11 8.87 3.90
CA TRP A 53 -23.37 8.43 3.32
C TRP A 53 -24.27 7.86 4.41
N ILE A 54 -25.48 8.42 4.53
CA ILE A 54 -26.53 7.89 5.42
C ILE A 54 -27.63 7.21 4.61
N ASP A 55 -28.22 6.16 5.17
CA ASP A 55 -29.42 5.52 4.62
C ASP A 55 -30.66 5.94 5.43
N THR A 56 -31.41 6.88 4.87
CA THR A 56 -32.63 7.44 5.50
C THR A 56 -33.78 6.44 5.57
N SER A 57 -33.67 5.28 4.92
CA SER A 57 -34.67 4.20 5.06
C SER A 57 -34.42 3.29 6.26
N LYS A 58 -33.23 3.37 6.88
CA LYS A 58 -32.78 2.48 7.95
C LYS A 58 -32.39 3.22 9.24
N GLY A 59 -32.41 4.54 9.23
CA GLY A 59 -32.09 5.39 10.37
C GLY A 59 -32.58 6.81 10.17
N LEU A 60 -32.22 7.70 11.09
CA LEU A 60 -32.65 9.10 11.05
C LEU A 60 -32.10 9.85 9.83
N ASP A 61 -32.91 10.77 9.31
CA ASP A 61 -32.54 11.70 8.24
C ASP A 61 -31.87 12.96 8.82
N VAL A 62 -31.22 13.74 7.96
CA VAL A 62 -30.69 15.06 8.31
C VAL A 62 -31.81 16.06 8.61
N ALA A 63 -31.50 17.04 9.46
CA ALA A 63 -32.43 18.11 9.79
C ALA A 63 -32.89 18.89 8.54
N ALA A 64 -34.15 19.34 8.55
CA ALA A 64 -34.73 20.11 7.45
C ALA A 64 -33.91 21.39 7.19
N GLY A 65 -33.46 21.56 5.94
CA GLY A 65 -32.65 22.72 5.51
C GLY A 65 -31.13 22.48 5.43
N VAL A 66 -30.65 21.28 5.78
CA VAL A 66 -29.23 20.91 5.62
C VAL A 66 -28.94 20.49 4.18
N ARG A 67 -27.89 21.05 3.57
CA ARG A 67 -27.45 20.69 2.21
C ARG A 67 -26.98 19.23 2.20
N SER A 68 -27.65 18.40 1.41
CA SER A 68 -27.27 17.01 1.15
C SER A 68 -27.27 16.77 -0.35
N VAL A 69 -26.37 15.91 -0.83
CA VAL A 69 -26.28 15.57 -2.25
C VAL A 69 -26.85 14.16 -2.43
N SER A 70 -27.79 14.01 -3.36
CA SER A 70 -28.30 12.70 -3.74
C SER A 70 -27.28 11.96 -4.60
N ARG A 71 -27.41 10.63 -4.72
CA ARG A 71 -26.47 9.84 -5.51
C ARG A 71 -26.53 10.19 -7.01
N GLU A 72 -27.72 10.44 -7.52
CA GLU A 72 -27.98 10.81 -8.91
C GLU A 72 -27.35 12.17 -9.28
N GLU A 73 -27.38 13.14 -8.36
CA GLU A 73 -26.73 14.45 -8.55
C GLU A 73 -25.20 14.38 -8.52
N ALA A 74 -24.63 13.46 -7.73
CA ALA A 74 -23.19 13.26 -7.68
C ALA A 74 -22.66 12.63 -8.98
N ASP A 75 -23.39 11.66 -9.54
CA ASP A 75 -23.01 10.97 -10.76
C ASP A 75 -23.06 11.91 -11.99
N PHE A 76 -24.07 12.79 -12.07
CA PHE A 76 -24.20 13.78 -13.13
C PHE A 76 -23.07 14.83 -13.14
N GLN A 77 -22.62 15.27 -11.96
CA GLN A 77 -21.53 16.26 -11.83
C GLN A 77 -20.19 15.69 -12.33
N VAL A 78 -19.94 14.40 -12.12
CA VAL A 78 -18.71 13.72 -12.56
C VAL A 78 -18.66 13.62 -14.09
N GLU A 79 -19.78 13.29 -14.73
CA GLU A 79 -19.86 13.21 -16.19
C GLU A 79 -19.60 14.57 -16.86
N THR A 80 -20.09 15.66 -16.26
CA THR A 80 -19.81 17.03 -16.75
C THR A 80 -18.35 17.45 -16.57
N ASP A 81 -17.68 17.04 -15.48
CA ASP A 81 -16.29 17.40 -15.20
C ASP A 81 -15.32 16.63 -16.11
N PHE A 82 -15.64 15.37 -16.45
CA PHE A 82 -14.88 14.56 -17.41
C PHE A 82 -14.88 15.17 -18.82
N GLY A 83 -16.01 15.72 -19.28
CA GLY A 83 -16.10 16.38 -20.59
C GLY A 83 -15.26 17.66 -20.74
N MET A 84 -14.78 18.26 -19.64
CA MET A 84 -13.93 19.45 -19.67
C MET A 84 -12.42 19.11 -19.75
N LEU A 85 -12.02 17.88 -19.42
CA LEU A 85 -10.61 17.45 -19.37
C LEU A 85 -10.00 17.21 -20.77
N ASP A 86 -10.81 16.86 -21.77
CA ASP A 86 -10.38 16.68 -23.17
C ASP A 86 -9.85 17.97 -23.84
N LYS A 87 -9.98 19.13 -23.18
CA LYS A 87 -9.59 20.44 -23.71
C LYS A 87 -8.33 21.04 -23.07
N LEU A 88 -7.64 20.32 -22.18
CA LEU A 88 -6.46 20.85 -21.50
C LEU A 88 -5.16 20.61 -22.30
N PRO A 89 -4.25 21.61 -22.34
CA PRO A 89 -2.97 21.46 -23.01
C PRO A 89 -2.01 20.50 -22.26
N PRO A 90 -1.05 19.88 -22.96
CA PRO A 90 -0.06 18.98 -22.34
C PRO A 90 0.85 19.71 -21.34
N LEU A 91 1.12 19.07 -20.19
CA LEU A 91 2.05 19.58 -19.18
C LEU A 91 3.51 19.36 -19.60
N GLN A 92 4.29 20.44 -19.64
CA GLN A 92 5.75 20.38 -19.82
C GLN A 92 6.44 20.19 -18.47
N VAL A 93 7.40 19.26 -18.41
CA VAL A 93 8.23 18.95 -17.22
C VAL A 93 9.69 18.93 -17.64
N ASP A 94 10.51 19.72 -16.95
CA ASP A 94 11.96 19.81 -17.20
C ASP A 94 12.71 18.56 -16.68
N PRO A 95 13.79 18.13 -17.36
CA PRO A 95 14.54 16.94 -16.98
C PRO A 95 15.42 17.17 -15.73
N PRO A 96 15.59 16.16 -14.86
CA PRO A 96 16.42 16.26 -13.67
C PRO A 96 17.92 16.08 -13.97
N SER A 97 18.76 16.70 -13.14
CA SER A 97 20.23 16.61 -13.18
C SER A 97 20.76 15.19 -12.89
N PRO A 98 21.93 14.81 -13.43
CA PRO A 98 22.46 13.45 -13.34
C PRO A 98 22.92 13.05 -11.93
N PRO A 99 22.83 11.75 -11.57
CA PRO A 99 23.18 11.25 -10.24
C PRO A 99 24.69 11.10 -10.03
N SER A 100 25.12 11.25 -8.78
CA SER A 100 26.50 11.01 -8.32
C SER A 100 26.84 9.51 -8.27
N PRO A 101 28.12 9.12 -8.44
CA PRO A 101 28.54 7.72 -8.51
C PRO A 101 28.41 6.99 -7.16
N PRO A 102 28.15 5.66 -7.18
CA PRO A 102 27.96 4.87 -5.97
C PRO A 102 29.28 4.61 -5.22
N PRO A 103 29.27 4.53 -3.88
CA PRO A 103 30.44 4.14 -3.10
C PRO A 103 30.74 2.63 -3.22
N ALA A 104 32.01 2.27 -3.07
CA ALA A 104 32.55 0.91 -3.24
C ALA A 104 32.06 -0.09 -2.16
N PRO A 105 31.98 -1.41 -2.47
CA PRO A 105 31.43 -2.42 -1.57
C PRO A 105 32.34 -2.65 -0.36
N ARG A 106 31.78 -2.55 0.86
CA ARG A 106 32.49 -2.86 2.11
C ARG A 106 32.31 -4.34 2.46
N ARG A 107 33.43 -5.05 2.60
CA ARG A 107 33.50 -6.45 3.09
C ARG A 107 32.78 -6.65 4.43
N ALA A 108 32.02 -7.74 4.51
CA ALA A 108 31.38 -8.24 5.72
C ALA A 108 32.40 -8.42 6.85
N ARG A 109 32.24 -7.66 7.94
CA ARG A 109 32.88 -7.92 9.23
C ARG A 109 31.79 -8.36 10.19
N GLY A 110 31.91 -9.56 10.75
CA GLY A 110 31.15 -9.97 11.92
C GLY A 110 31.35 -8.92 13.01
N ARG A 111 30.30 -8.15 13.29
CA ARG A 111 30.30 -7.11 14.32
C ARG A 111 29.39 -7.58 15.45
N ALA A 112 29.93 -7.54 16.66
CA ALA A 112 29.24 -7.87 17.90
C ALA A 112 27.92 -7.08 18.04
N ALA A 113 26.97 -7.63 18.80
CA ALA A 113 25.67 -7.03 19.08
C ALA A 113 25.84 -5.56 19.50
N ALA A 114 25.46 -4.63 18.63
CA ALA A 114 25.54 -3.22 18.92
C ALA A 114 24.47 -2.83 19.95
N SER A 115 24.64 -1.70 20.63
CA SER A 115 23.60 -1.19 21.53
C SER A 115 22.29 -0.97 20.75
N MET A 116 21.14 -1.13 21.41
CA MET A 116 19.83 -0.90 20.79
C MET A 116 19.74 0.48 20.11
N HIS A 117 20.39 1.49 20.67
CA HIS A 117 20.48 2.83 20.08
C HIS A 117 21.27 2.84 18.76
N SER A 118 22.42 2.16 18.72
CA SER A 118 23.23 2.04 17.49
C SER A 118 22.50 1.27 16.40
N GLU A 119 21.76 0.21 16.74
CA GLU A 119 20.95 -0.53 15.77
C GLU A 119 19.78 0.30 15.25
N LEU A 120 19.12 1.09 16.11
CA LEU A 120 18.06 2.01 15.68
C LEU A 120 18.59 3.07 14.71
N GLN A 121 19.77 3.63 14.97
CA GLN A 121 20.39 4.61 14.07
C GLN A 121 20.77 3.99 12.72
N ALA A 122 21.35 2.79 12.73
CA ALA A 122 21.69 2.07 11.50
C ALA A 122 20.42 1.73 10.70
N ALA A 123 19.39 1.21 11.36
CA ALA A 123 18.11 0.89 10.73
C ALA A 123 17.42 2.14 10.16
N ALA A 124 17.55 3.31 10.81
CA ALA A 124 17.03 4.57 10.29
C ALA A 124 17.74 5.00 8.99
N SER A 125 19.07 4.87 8.92
CA SER A 125 19.83 5.14 7.68
C SER A 125 19.36 4.23 6.55
N ILE A 126 19.30 2.92 6.82
CA ILE A 126 18.87 1.92 5.86
C ILE A 126 17.45 2.21 5.38
N CYS A 127 16.50 2.56 6.27
CA CYS A 127 15.15 2.93 5.86
C CYS A 127 15.13 4.17 4.95
N GLY A 128 15.96 5.18 5.23
CA GLY A 128 16.07 6.37 4.41
C GLY A 128 16.63 6.08 3.00
N GLU A 129 17.68 5.28 2.92
CA GLU A 129 18.29 4.83 1.66
C GLU A 129 17.33 3.92 0.87
N ALA A 130 16.68 2.98 1.56
CA ALA A 130 15.65 2.10 1.01
C ALA A 130 14.51 2.89 0.38
N LYS A 131 14.01 3.90 1.11
CA LYS A 131 12.96 4.80 0.61
C LYS A 131 13.38 5.47 -0.70
N GLN A 132 14.56 6.07 -0.74
CA GLN A 132 15.05 6.76 -1.94
C GLN A 132 15.20 5.81 -3.13
N ALA A 133 15.73 4.62 -2.90
CA ALA A 133 15.84 3.58 -3.92
C ALA A 133 14.47 3.16 -4.45
N MET A 134 13.49 2.92 -3.56
CA MET A 134 12.13 2.56 -3.95
C MET A 134 11.41 3.67 -4.73
N VAL A 135 11.60 4.93 -4.34
CA VAL A 135 11.06 6.10 -5.09
C VAL A 135 11.64 6.12 -6.50
N SER A 136 12.96 5.93 -6.65
CA SER A 136 13.62 5.89 -7.96
C SER A 136 13.07 4.75 -8.82
N MET A 137 12.96 3.56 -8.23
CA MET A 137 12.53 2.35 -8.92
C MET A 137 11.08 2.46 -9.43
N PHE A 138 10.16 2.97 -8.61
CA PHE A 138 8.78 3.22 -9.02
C PHE A 138 8.67 4.30 -10.08
N SER A 139 9.51 5.34 -10.02
CA SER A 139 9.56 6.40 -11.04
C SER A 139 10.04 5.85 -12.39
N GLU A 140 11.11 5.05 -12.39
CA GLU A 140 11.64 4.38 -13.57
C GLU A 140 10.61 3.43 -14.19
N ALA A 141 9.98 2.58 -13.38
CA ALA A 141 8.93 1.68 -13.82
C ALA A 141 7.73 2.44 -14.42
N ARG A 142 7.34 3.58 -13.82
CA ARG A 142 6.27 4.44 -14.36
C ARG A 142 6.61 5.04 -15.72
N MET A 143 7.89 5.32 -15.97
CA MET A 143 8.39 5.78 -17.27
C MET A 143 8.58 4.63 -18.28
N GLY A 144 8.22 3.39 -17.92
CA GLY A 144 8.40 2.21 -18.79
C GLY A 144 9.86 1.78 -18.93
N LYS A 145 10.74 2.20 -18.01
CA LYS A 145 12.13 1.73 -17.98
C LYS A 145 12.22 0.39 -17.25
N ALA A 146 13.12 -0.46 -17.71
CA ALA A 146 13.44 -1.71 -17.02
C ALA A 146 13.93 -1.42 -15.59
N VAL A 147 13.40 -2.15 -14.61
CA VAL A 147 13.80 -2.02 -13.21
C VAL A 147 15.19 -2.60 -12.99
N ASN A 148 16.05 -1.83 -12.31
CA ASN A 148 17.38 -2.29 -11.93
C ASN A 148 17.31 -3.32 -10.78
N ALA A 149 17.28 -4.61 -11.16
CA ALA A 149 17.25 -5.72 -10.20
C ALA A 149 18.49 -5.77 -9.30
N GLU A 150 19.66 -5.30 -9.76
CA GLU A 150 20.88 -5.28 -8.95
C GLU A 150 20.77 -4.30 -7.78
N SER A 151 20.21 -3.12 -8.04
CA SER A 151 19.91 -2.14 -6.97
C SER A 151 18.91 -2.70 -5.95
N ALA A 152 17.89 -3.42 -6.42
CA ALA A 152 16.95 -4.10 -5.53
C ALA A 152 17.65 -5.17 -4.68
N ARG A 153 18.57 -5.97 -5.26
CA ARG A 153 19.32 -7.00 -4.53
C ARG A 153 20.20 -6.41 -3.45
N SER A 154 20.95 -5.36 -3.78
CA SER A 154 21.80 -4.66 -2.80
C SER A 154 20.96 -4.17 -1.61
N LEU A 155 19.77 -3.62 -1.89
CA LEU A 155 18.88 -3.16 -0.84
C LEU A 155 18.34 -4.31 0.03
N VAL A 156 17.97 -5.43 -0.57
CA VAL A 156 17.54 -6.64 0.15
C VAL A 156 18.65 -7.17 1.04
N GLU A 157 19.91 -7.19 0.60
CA GLU A 157 21.05 -7.60 1.43
C GLU A 157 21.21 -6.69 2.65
N GLU A 158 21.14 -5.37 2.48
CA GLU A 158 21.26 -4.42 3.59
C GLU A 158 20.12 -4.56 4.61
N ILE A 159 18.89 -4.73 4.12
CA ILE A 159 17.71 -4.99 4.95
C ILE A 159 17.89 -6.33 5.69
N SER A 160 18.34 -7.38 4.99
CA SER A 160 18.54 -8.72 5.55
C SER A 160 19.60 -8.72 6.65
N ASP A 161 20.70 -8.02 6.42
CA ASP A 161 21.77 -7.83 7.40
C ASP A 161 21.26 -7.10 8.64
N SER A 162 20.44 -6.06 8.45
CA SER A 162 19.84 -5.31 9.55
C SER A 162 18.82 -6.15 10.34
N VAL A 163 17.94 -6.89 9.66
CA VAL A 163 17.00 -7.82 10.29
C VAL A 163 17.74 -8.91 11.02
N THR A 164 18.87 -9.38 10.50
CA THR A 164 19.67 -10.42 11.16
C THR A 164 20.25 -9.94 12.49
N ARG A 165 20.70 -8.68 12.55
CA ARG A 165 21.19 -8.04 13.78
C ARG A 165 20.06 -7.75 14.77
N ASN A 166 18.97 -7.14 14.30
CA ASN A 166 17.82 -6.81 15.13
C ASN A 166 16.55 -6.68 14.26
N PRO A 167 15.69 -7.72 14.21
CA PRO A 167 14.45 -7.68 13.44
C PRO A 167 13.53 -6.53 13.87
N GLY A 168 13.46 -6.27 15.18
CA GLY A 168 12.54 -5.29 15.75
C GLY A 168 12.86 -3.85 15.35
N ALA A 169 14.14 -3.47 15.26
CA ALA A 169 14.54 -2.10 14.96
C ALA A 169 14.09 -1.67 13.56
N LEU A 170 14.43 -2.44 12.52
CA LEU A 170 14.12 -2.08 11.14
C LEU A 170 12.62 -2.22 10.83
N ILE A 171 11.96 -3.29 11.28
CA ILE A 171 10.51 -3.45 11.08
C ILE A 171 9.73 -2.31 11.74
N SER A 172 10.12 -1.88 12.95
CA SER A 172 9.43 -0.79 13.64
C SER A 172 9.59 0.53 12.91
N LEU A 173 10.81 0.87 12.48
CA LEU A 173 11.06 2.10 11.74
C LEU A 173 10.42 2.10 10.35
N ALA A 174 10.49 0.98 9.62
CA ALA A 174 9.87 0.87 8.30
C ALA A 174 8.34 1.04 8.38
N ARG A 175 7.73 0.70 9.52
CA ARG A 175 6.30 0.88 9.78
C ARG A 175 5.90 2.28 10.24
N LEU A 176 6.85 3.17 10.57
CA LEU A 176 6.61 4.59 10.84
C LEU A 176 6.53 5.39 9.54
N LYS A 177 5.44 5.19 8.78
CA LYS A 177 5.24 5.76 7.44
C LYS A 177 4.42 7.04 7.51
N THR A 178 4.80 8.06 6.74
CA THR A 178 3.94 9.22 6.47
C THR A 178 2.96 8.89 5.34
N ALA A 179 1.91 9.70 5.15
CA ALA A 179 0.95 9.50 4.07
C ALA A 179 1.62 9.53 2.68
N ASP A 180 2.61 10.41 2.49
CA ASP A 180 3.31 10.60 1.21
C ASP A 180 4.26 9.45 0.86
N ASP A 181 4.71 8.69 1.87
CA ASP A 181 5.74 7.65 1.73
C ASP A 181 5.18 6.23 1.78
N TYR A 182 3.86 6.10 1.91
CA TYR A 182 3.21 4.86 2.34
C TYR A 182 3.58 3.66 1.47
N THR A 183 3.46 3.76 0.14
CA THR A 183 3.73 2.66 -0.79
C THR A 183 5.19 2.20 -0.75
N TYR A 184 6.13 3.15 -0.67
CA TYR A 184 7.57 2.85 -0.69
C TYR A 184 8.00 2.17 0.60
N MET A 185 7.62 2.77 1.74
CA MET A 185 7.96 2.21 3.03
C MET A 185 7.19 0.92 3.32
N HIS A 186 6.01 0.73 2.75
CA HIS A 186 5.29 -0.54 2.78
C HIS A 186 6.10 -1.66 2.17
N SER A 187 6.65 -1.44 0.97
CA SER A 187 7.53 -2.42 0.31
C SER A 187 8.76 -2.77 1.17
N VAL A 188 9.38 -1.77 1.82
CA VAL A 188 10.52 -1.98 2.73
C VAL A 188 10.12 -2.79 3.97
N ALA A 189 8.96 -2.49 4.56
CA ALA A 189 8.45 -3.22 5.73
C ALA A 189 8.09 -4.67 5.39
N VAL A 190 7.42 -4.90 4.25
CA VAL A 190 7.08 -6.25 3.77
C VAL A 190 8.35 -7.03 3.44
N CYS A 191 9.35 -6.43 2.80
CA CYS A 191 10.68 -7.04 2.61
C CYS A 191 11.29 -7.51 3.93
N ALA A 192 11.31 -6.66 4.96
CA ALA A 192 11.85 -7.00 6.27
C ALA A 192 11.08 -8.14 6.96
N LEU A 193 9.75 -8.12 6.87
CA LEU A 193 8.87 -9.17 7.39
C LEU A 193 9.10 -10.50 6.66
N MET A 194 9.26 -10.47 5.34
CA MET A 194 9.54 -11.65 4.52
C MET A 194 10.87 -12.30 4.90
N VAL A 195 11.93 -11.50 5.07
CA VAL A 195 13.23 -12.01 5.53
C VAL A 195 13.11 -12.62 6.93
N ALA A 196 12.42 -11.94 7.85
CA ALA A 196 12.21 -12.43 9.21
C ALA A 196 11.41 -13.75 9.24
N LEU A 197 10.32 -13.84 8.45
CA LEU A 197 9.49 -15.03 8.34
C LEU A 197 10.25 -16.19 7.70
N ALA A 198 10.97 -15.95 6.60
CA ALA A 198 11.82 -16.93 5.95
C ALA A 198 12.85 -17.52 6.92
N ARG A 199 13.47 -16.68 7.76
CA ARG A 199 14.37 -17.14 8.82
C ARG A 199 13.63 -17.97 9.88
N GLN A 200 12.46 -17.52 10.33
CA GLN A 200 11.67 -18.21 11.36
C GLN A 200 11.25 -19.62 10.93
N ILE A 201 10.95 -19.82 9.64
CA ILE A 201 10.60 -21.13 9.08
C ILE A 201 11.81 -21.90 8.53
N ASN A 202 13.03 -21.43 8.82
CA ASN A 202 14.30 -22.07 8.46
C ASN A 202 14.55 -22.24 6.95
N LEU A 203 14.12 -21.28 6.12
CA LEU A 203 14.57 -21.22 4.73
C LEU A 203 16.08 -20.95 4.66
N ASN A 204 16.72 -21.57 3.68
CA ASN A 204 18.13 -21.35 3.38
C ASN A 204 18.39 -19.90 2.92
N GLU A 205 19.66 -19.51 2.82
CA GLU A 205 20.02 -18.12 2.53
C GLU A 205 19.52 -17.65 1.16
N GLU A 206 19.58 -18.52 0.15
CA GLU A 206 19.09 -18.23 -1.20
C GLU A 206 17.59 -17.95 -1.22
N HIS A 207 16.78 -18.84 -0.66
CA HIS A 207 15.33 -18.65 -0.57
C HIS A 207 14.95 -17.46 0.32
N ARG A 208 15.78 -17.11 1.31
CA ARG A 208 15.57 -15.91 2.14
C ARG A 208 15.77 -14.62 1.35
N ARG A 209 16.78 -14.58 0.48
CA ARG A 209 16.99 -13.46 -0.46
C ARG A 209 15.82 -13.32 -1.42
N VAL A 210 15.38 -14.44 -1.99
CA VAL A 210 14.19 -14.49 -2.87
C VAL A 210 12.95 -13.99 -2.14
N ALA A 211 12.72 -14.41 -0.89
CA ALA A 211 11.62 -13.92 -0.07
C ALA A 211 11.69 -12.40 0.18
N GLY A 212 12.87 -11.88 0.53
CA GLY A 212 13.09 -10.44 0.69
C GLY A 212 12.80 -9.67 -0.61
N MET A 213 13.32 -10.15 -1.74
CA MET A 213 13.06 -9.58 -3.05
C MET A 213 11.57 -9.58 -3.43
N ALA A 214 10.90 -10.70 -3.20
CA ALA A 214 9.46 -10.81 -3.40
C ALA A 214 8.70 -9.78 -2.55
N GLY A 215 9.05 -9.63 -1.28
CA GLY A 215 8.45 -8.61 -0.40
C GLY A 215 8.72 -7.18 -0.85
N LEU A 216 9.91 -6.89 -1.37
CA LEU A 216 10.28 -5.55 -1.84
C LEU A 216 9.56 -5.17 -3.15
N LEU A 217 9.35 -6.13 -4.05
CA LEU A 217 8.86 -5.87 -5.40
C LEU A 217 7.39 -6.23 -5.63
N HIS A 218 6.71 -6.86 -4.67
CA HIS A 218 5.34 -7.39 -4.87
C HIS A 218 4.38 -6.34 -5.45
N ASP A 219 4.51 -5.11 -4.99
CA ASP A 219 3.62 -3.98 -5.28
C ASP A 219 4.10 -3.08 -6.43
N LEU A 220 5.21 -3.42 -7.10
CA LEU A 220 5.82 -2.56 -8.14
C LEU A 220 4.82 -2.17 -9.24
N GLY A 221 3.88 -3.06 -9.57
CA GLY A 221 2.85 -2.78 -10.56
C GLY A 221 1.95 -1.59 -10.24
N LYS A 222 1.92 -1.11 -8.99
CA LYS A 222 1.26 0.15 -8.61
C LYS A 222 1.85 1.36 -9.34
N ALA A 223 3.09 1.27 -9.84
CA ALA A 223 3.70 2.30 -10.69
C ALA A 223 2.91 2.58 -11.98
N ALA A 224 2.16 1.59 -12.50
CA ALA A 224 1.30 1.71 -13.68
C ALA A 224 -0.15 2.11 -13.37
N ILE A 225 -0.49 2.34 -12.11
CA ILE A 225 -1.83 2.77 -11.70
C ILE A 225 -1.89 4.30 -11.68
N PRO A 226 -2.95 4.93 -12.23
CA PRO A 226 -3.10 6.38 -12.19
C PRO A 226 -3.04 6.92 -10.75
N LEU A 227 -2.24 7.96 -10.52
CA LEU A 227 -2.10 8.57 -9.19
C LEU A 227 -3.43 9.09 -8.64
N THR A 228 -4.33 9.55 -9.52
CA THR A 228 -5.68 10.00 -9.14
C THR A 228 -6.52 8.87 -8.54
N VAL A 229 -6.33 7.63 -9.00
CA VAL A 229 -6.97 6.43 -8.47
C VAL A 229 -6.24 5.95 -7.23
N LEU A 230 -4.91 5.86 -7.28
CA LEU A 230 -4.09 5.34 -6.18
C LEU A 230 -4.16 6.23 -4.93
N ASN A 231 -4.19 7.56 -5.11
CA ASN A 231 -4.25 8.54 -4.03
C ASN A 231 -5.68 9.10 -3.81
N LYS A 232 -6.71 8.46 -4.39
CA LYS A 232 -8.09 8.95 -4.28
C LYS A 232 -8.48 9.05 -2.81
N PRO A 233 -8.90 10.23 -2.30
CA PRO A 233 -9.47 10.36 -0.96
C PRO A 233 -10.94 9.91 -1.00
N GLY A 234 -11.17 8.63 -1.32
CA GLY A 234 -12.50 8.07 -1.52
C GLY A 234 -12.47 6.57 -1.77
N LYS A 235 -13.57 5.88 -1.46
CA LYS A 235 -13.72 4.50 -1.91
C LYS A 235 -13.55 4.51 -3.42
N LEU A 236 -12.82 3.51 -3.90
CA LEU A 236 -12.75 3.29 -5.32
C LEU A 236 -14.14 2.87 -5.80
N THR A 237 -14.51 3.34 -6.99
CA THR A 237 -15.60 2.72 -7.74
C THR A 237 -15.20 1.31 -8.13
N ASP A 238 -16.15 0.50 -8.59
CA ASP A 238 -15.84 -0.87 -9.02
C ASP A 238 -14.85 -0.86 -10.21
N GLU A 239 -14.93 0.14 -11.08
CA GLU A 239 -14.02 0.34 -12.22
C GLU A 239 -12.62 0.73 -11.75
N GLU A 240 -12.52 1.70 -10.83
CA GLU A 240 -11.25 2.12 -10.24
C GLU A 240 -10.60 0.98 -9.45
N PHE A 241 -11.40 0.20 -8.75
CA PHE A 241 -10.94 -0.98 -8.03
C PHE A 241 -10.42 -2.04 -9.00
N ALA A 242 -11.12 -2.31 -10.11
CA ALA A 242 -10.64 -3.21 -11.16
C ALA A 242 -9.30 -2.75 -11.76
N VAL A 243 -9.11 -1.44 -11.93
CA VAL A 243 -7.81 -0.87 -12.35
C VAL A 243 -6.73 -1.18 -11.31
N VAL A 244 -6.98 -0.95 -10.02
CA VAL A 244 -6.01 -1.29 -8.96
C VAL A 244 -5.73 -2.79 -8.91
N GLN A 245 -6.75 -3.66 -9.06
CA GLN A 245 -6.57 -5.11 -9.09
C GLN A 245 -5.71 -5.60 -10.25
N SER A 246 -5.45 -4.78 -11.27
CA SER A 246 -4.53 -5.13 -12.36
C SER A 246 -3.05 -5.03 -11.98
N HIS A 247 -2.71 -4.41 -10.84
CA HIS A 247 -1.30 -4.18 -10.47
C HIS A 247 -0.45 -5.45 -10.32
N PRO A 248 -0.93 -6.61 -9.82
CA PRO A 248 -0.08 -7.80 -9.71
C PRO A 248 0.36 -8.29 -11.10
N VAL A 249 -0.57 -8.28 -12.06
CA VAL A 249 -0.30 -8.65 -13.46
C VAL A 249 0.65 -7.64 -14.11
N ARG A 250 0.44 -6.34 -13.89
CA ARG A 250 1.32 -5.28 -14.44
C ARG A 250 2.73 -5.37 -13.85
N GLY A 251 2.86 -5.61 -12.56
CA GLY A 251 4.14 -5.80 -11.88
C GLY A 251 4.89 -7.01 -12.41
N TYR A 252 4.20 -8.14 -12.59
CA TYR A 252 4.76 -9.33 -13.23
C TYR A 252 5.35 -9.01 -14.62
N LEU A 253 4.60 -8.32 -15.48
CA LEU A 253 5.06 -7.98 -16.83
C LEU A 253 6.27 -7.04 -16.80
N MET A 254 6.26 -6.01 -15.95
CA MET A 254 7.38 -5.09 -15.78
C MET A 254 8.67 -5.79 -15.35
N LEU A 255 8.55 -6.73 -14.40
CA LEU A 255 9.67 -7.49 -13.89
C LEU A 255 10.18 -8.52 -14.91
N GLN A 256 9.26 -9.18 -15.63
CA GLN A 256 9.59 -10.13 -16.67
C GLN A 256 10.36 -9.47 -17.82
N GLU A 257 9.93 -8.28 -18.26
CA GLU A 257 10.61 -7.53 -19.32
C GLU A 257 12.03 -7.10 -18.91
N GLY A 258 12.26 -6.81 -17.63
CA GLY A 258 13.59 -6.53 -17.09
C GLY A 258 14.54 -7.73 -17.06
N GLY A 259 14.03 -8.96 -17.21
CA GLY A 259 14.80 -10.19 -17.42
C GLY A 259 15.77 -10.60 -16.31
N SER A 260 15.70 -9.96 -15.14
CA SER A 260 16.75 -10.02 -14.11
C SER A 260 16.23 -10.44 -12.73
N VAL A 261 15.04 -11.04 -12.64
CA VAL A 261 14.48 -11.51 -11.37
C VAL A 261 14.14 -12.99 -11.46
N GLU A 262 14.20 -13.67 -10.31
CA GLU A 262 13.92 -15.10 -10.19
C GLU A 262 12.41 -15.38 -10.39
N ASP A 263 12.07 -16.54 -10.95
CA ASP A 263 10.68 -16.93 -11.23
C ASP A 263 9.79 -16.90 -9.98
N ALA A 264 10.35 -17.22 -8.81
CA ALA A 264 9.64 -17.15 -7.54
C ALA A 264 9.27 -15.72 -7.13
N VAL A 265 10.06 -14.72 -7.53
CA VAL A 265 9.76 -13.29 -7.30
C VAL A 265 8.65 -12.84 -8.25
N LEU A 266 8.72 -13.25 -9.52
CA LEU A 266 7.67 -13.00 -10.51
C LEU A 266 6.33 -13.59 -10.06
N ASP A 267 6.35 -14.86 -9.65
CA ASP A 267 5.18 -15.57 -9.14
C ASP A 267 4.57 -14.88 -7.92
N ALA A 268 5.40 -14.51 -6.94
CA ALA A 268 4.92 -13.79 -5.76
C ALA A 268 4.35 -12.40 -6.10
N CYS A 269 4.98 -11.65 -7.01
CA CYS A 269 4.44 -10.37 -7.47
C CYS A 269 3.06 -10.54 -8.12
N ARG A 270 2.87 -11.59 -8.93
CA ARG A 270 1.58 -11.86 -9.57
C ARG A 270 0.50 -12.36 -8.60
N HIS A 271 0.87 -13.19 -7.63
CA HIS A 271 -0.08 -13.99 -6.85
C HIS A 271 -0.20 -13.60 -5.36
N HIS A 272 0.43 -12.51 -4.90
CA HIS A 272 0.32 -12.09 -3.49
C HIS A 272 -1.10 -11.68 -3.04
N HIS A 273 -2.04 -11.53 -3.97
CA HIS A 273 -3.46 -11.32 -3.69
C HIS A 273 -4.35 -12.56 -3.90
N GLU A 274 -3.74 -13.70 -4.19
CA GLU A 274 -4.43 -14.99 -4.16
C GLU A 274 -4.80 -15.38 -2.72
N LYS A 275 -5.87 -16.17 -2.59
CA LYS A 275 -6.40 -16.60 -1.29
C LYS A 275 -6.52 -18.10 -1.26
N MET A 276 -6.28 -18.70 -0.10
CA MET A 276 -6.30 -20.16 0.06
C MET A 276 -7.62 -20.82 -0.38
N ASP A 277 -8.75 -20.08 -0.33
CA ASP A 277 -10.08 -20.52 -0.76
C ASP A 277 -10.39 -20.27 -2.26
N GLY A 278 -9.48 -19.60 -2.99
CA GLY A 278 -9.62 -19.22 -4.39
C GLY A 278 -10.52 -18.00 -4.64
N SER A 279 -10.86 -17.25 -3.59
CA SER A 279 -11.57 -15.96 -3.73
C SER A 279 -10.65 -14.78 -4.05
N GLY A 280 -9.35 -15.05 -4.22
CA GLY A 280 -8.33 -14.07 -4.59
C GLY A 280 -8.30 -13.73 -6.07
N TYR A 281 -7.25 -13.04 -6.49
CA TYR A 281 -7.00 -12.62 -7.87
C TYR A 281 -5.48 -12.56 -8.12
N PRO A 282 -5.02 -12.60 -9.39
CA PRO A 282 -5.78 -12.57 -10.64
C PRO A 282 -6.31 -13.92 -11.14
N ASP A 283 -5.67 -15.03 -10.80
CA ASP A 283 -5.86 -16.34 -11.43
C ASP A 283 -6.75 -17.29 -10.59
N LYS A 284 -7.12 -16.90 -9.37
CA LYS A 284 -8.04 -17.62 -8.46
C LYS A 284 -7.51 -18.99 -8.01
N LEU A 285 -6.20 -19.04 -7.79
CA LEU A 285 -5.48 -20.23 -7.32
C LEU A 285 -5.97 -20.66 -5.93
N LYS A 286 -5.95 -21.96 -5.64
CA LYS A 286 -6.44 -22.54 -4.38
C LYS A 286 -5.37 -23.38 -3.68
N GLY A 287 -5.35 -23.27 -2.35
CA GLY A 287 -4.52 -24.15 -1.51
C GLY A 287 -3.04 -24.16 -1.90
N ASP A 288 -2.58 -25.31 -2.41
CA ASP A 288 -1.18 -25.54 -2.79
C ASP A 288 -0.85 -25.14 -4.22
N GLU A 289 -1.82 -24.64 -5.00
CA GLU A 289 -1.55 -23.97 -6.28
C GLU A 289 -0.85 -22.63 -6.06
N ILE A 290 -0.98 -22.03 -4.87
CA ILE A 290 -0.29 -20.80 -4.48
C ILE A 290 1.09 -21.17 -3.92
N SER A 291 2.15 -20.66 -4.54
CA SER A 291 3.52 -20.98 -4.11
C SER A 291 3.80 -20.54 -2.67
N LEU A 292 4.80 -21.18 -2.04
CA LEU A 292 5.21 -20.82 -0.68
C LEU A 292 5.56 -19.34 -0.55
N ILE A 293 6.35 -18.80 -1.50
CA ILE A 293 6.78 -17.40 -1.45
C ILE A 293 5.59 -16.46 -1.66
N ALA A 294 4.66 -16.77 -2.57
CA ALA A 294 3.43 -15.99 -2.75
C ALA A 294 2.55 -15.99 -1.49
N ARG A 295 2.38 -17.14 -0.83
CA ARG A 295 1.65 -17.24 0.45
C ARG A 295 2.31 -16.44 1.55
N MET A 296 3.65 -16.48 1.64
CA MET A 296 4.40 -15.67 2.58
C MET A 296 4.20 -14.17 2.32
N THR A 297 4.30 -13.74 1.06
CA THR A 297 4.09 -12.34 0.66
C THR A 297 2.71 -11.86 1.04
N ALA A 298 1.66 -12.64 0.75
CA ALA A 298 0.28 -12.33 1.12
C ALA A 298 0.11 -12.14 2.64
N ILE A 299 0.73 -13.00 3.45
CA ILE A 299 0.71 -12.89 4.92
C ILE A 299 1.41 -11.62 5.38
N CYS A 300 2.62 -11.36 4.88
CA CYS A 300 3.43 -10.21 5.28
C CYS A 300 2.80 -8.87 4.85
N ASP A 301 2.26 -8.79 3.63
CA ASP A 301 1.50 -7.64 3.12
C ASP A 301 0.31 -7.32 4.03
N VAL A 302 -0.57 -8.29 4.26
CA VAL A 302 -1.74 -8.11 5.14
C VAL A 302 -1.32 -7.74 6.55
N TYR A 303 -0.29 -8.40 7.11
CA TYR A 303 0.21 -8.09 8.45
C TYR A 303 0.72 -6.65 8.55
N ASP A 304 1.52 -6.18 7.60
CA ASP A 304 1.97 -4.79 7.57
C ASP A 304 0.79 -3.82 7.43
N ALA A 305 -0.16 -4.12 6.55
CA ALA A 305 -1.35 -3.30 6.32
C ALA A 305 -2.21 -3.15 7.59
N ILE A 306 -2.38 -4.21 8.38
CA ILE A 306 -3.17 -4.19 9.62
C ILE A 306 -2.40 -3.70 10.84
N THR A 307 -1.07 -3.71 10.83
CA THR A 307 -0.28 -3.29 12.00
C THR A 307 0.36 -1.91 11.86
N SER A 308 0.50 -1.36 10.65
CA SER A 308 1.07 -0.01 10.47
C SER A 308 0.23 1.07 11.17
N ASP A 309 0.91 2.01 11.85
CA ASP A 309 0.33 3.20 12.45
C ASP A 309 -0.11 4.15 11.33
N ARG A 310 -1.36 4.00 10.90
CA ARG A 310 -1.95 4.88 9.91
C ARG A 310 -2.31 6.20 10.59
N PRO A 311 -2.23 7.36 9.91
CA PRO A 311 -2.73 8.65 10.43
C PRO A 311 -4.18 8.59 10.94
N TYR A 312 -4.95 7.58 10.54
CA TYR A 312 -6.35 7.34 10.92
C TYR A 312 -6.57 6.17 11.89
N LYS A 313 -5.50 5.51 12.37
CA LYS A 313 -5.53 4.49 13.43
C LYS A 313 -5.10 5.11 14.76
N ARG A 314 -6.00 5.86 15.39
CA ARG A 314 -5.97 6.15 16.84
C ARG A 314 -7.39 6.14 17.40
#